data_AF-A0A0C9TXB8-F1
#
_entry.id   AF-A0A0C9TXB8-F1
#
_cell.length_a   1.000
_cell.length_b   1.000
_cell.length_c   1.000
_cell.angle_alpha   90.00
_cell.angle_beta   90.00
_cell.angle_gamma   90.00
#
_symmetry.space_group_name_H-M   'P 1'
#
loop_
_entity.id
_entity.type
_entity.pdbx_description
1 polymer ?
#
loop_
_entity_poly.entity_id
_entity_poly.type
_entity_poly.pdbx_seq_one_letter_code
_entity_poly.pdbx_strand_id
1 'polypeptide(L)'
;MSLINLPLELIHKIIENIAKPSDLFPLALTCKSLSNLIIPDYIDYRLIQCSPADTPVWQHLIEHPHLSRNVKTIRIIPGVQKQIDINSN
;
A
#
# COMPACT_ATOMS: atom_id res chain seq x y z
N MET A 1 10.61 0.35 -28.98
CA MET A 1 11.20 0.63 -27.65
C MET A 1 10.28 0.04 -26.61
N SER A 2 10.78 -0.84 -25.74
CA SER A 2 9.99 -1.48 -24.69
C SER A 2 10.22 -0.76 -23.36
N LEU A 3 9.16 -0.58 -22.56
CA LEU A 3 9.22 0.04 -21.23
C LEU A 3 10.20 -0.68 -20.29
N ILE A 4 10.42 -1.97 -20.53
CA ILE A 4 11.26 -2.88 -19.73
C ILE A 4 12.77 -2.62 -19.94
N ASN A 5 13.14 -1.87 -20.99
CA ASN A 5 14.53 -1.50 -21.23
C ASN A 5 14.95 -0.24 -20.46
N LEU A 6 14.02 0.40 -19.75
CA LEU A 6 14.34 1.52 -18.88
C LEU A 6 15.02 1.01 -17.60
N PRO A 7 15.91 1.81 -17.00
CA PRO A 7 16.43 1.57 -15.66
C PRO A 7 15.29 1.39 -14.65
N LEU A 8 15.49 0.50 -13.68
CA LEU A 8 14.49 0.18 -12.67
C LEU A 8 14.04 1.41 -11.88
N GLU A 9 14.95 2.37 -11.64
CA GLU A 9 14.62 3.60 -10.90
C GLU A 9 13.61 4.47 -11.66
N LEU A 10 13.68 4.49 -13.00
CA LEU A 10 12.74 5.22 -13.84
C LEU A 10 11.37 4.55 -13.84
N ILE A 11 11.32 3.23 -13.91
CA ILE A 11 10.09 2.45 -13.84
C ILE A 11 9.40 2.67 -12.48
N HIS A 12 10.16 2.63 -11.39
CA HIS A 12 9.65 2.94 -10.05
C HIS A 12 9.06 4.34 -9.96
N LYS A 13 9.75 5.37 -10.50
CA LYS A 13 9.20 6.73 -10.55
C LYS A 13 7.89 6.85 -11.32
N ILE A 14 7.75 6.11 -12.42
CA ILE A 14 6.50 6.08 -13.20
C ILE A 14 5.37 5.46 -12.36
N ILE A 15 5.64 4.32 -11.72
CA ILE A 15 4.69 3.62 -10.84
C ILE A 15 4.28 4.51 -9.66
N GLU A 16 5.24 5.22 -9.04
CA GLU A 16 5.00 6.16 -7.94
C GLU A 16 4.11 7.36 -8.34
N ASN A 17 4.12 7.75 -9.63
CA ASN A 17 3.37 8.89 -10.15
C ASN A 17 1.90 8.55 -10.50
N ILE A 18 1.62 7.30 -10.86
CA ILE A 18 0.24 6.84 -11.06
C ILE A 18 -0.49 7.03 -9.73
N ALA A 19 -1.66 7.66 -9.67
CA ALA A 19 -2.33 7.94 -8.40
C ALA A 19 -3.30 6.82 -7.97
N LYS A 20 -3.99 6.19 -8.92
CA LYS A 20 -5.05 5.21 -8.62
C LYS A 20 -4.54 3.78 -8.69
N PRO A 21 -4.84 2.92 -7.70
CA PRO A 21 -4.51 1.50 -7.76
C PRO A 21 -5.22 0.78 -8.91
N SER A 22 -6.39 1.29 -9.34
CA SER A 22 -7.12 0.79 -10.51
C SER A 22 -6.31 0.84 -11.80
N ASP A 23 -5.38 1.78 -11.91
CA ASP A 23 -4.60 2.02 -13.12
C ASP A 23 -3.27 1.25 -13.08
N LEU A 24 -2.83 0.83 -11.89
CA LEU A 24 -1.65 -0.02 -11.69
C LEU A 24 -1.92 -1.47 -12.08
N PHE A 25 -3.13 -1.96 -11.85
CA PHE A 25 -3.48 -3.36 -12.13
C PHE A 25 -3.38 -3.69 -13.65
N PRO A 26 -3.92 -2.87 -14.57
CA PRO A 26 -3.69 -3.06 -16.01
C PRO A 26 -2.21 -3.00 -16.38
N LEU A 27 -1.42 -2.12 -15.75
CA LEU A 27 0.02 -2.01 -15.99
C LEU A 27 0.77 -3.28 -15.58
N ALA A 28 0.45 -3.84 -14.41
CA ALA A 28 1.00 -5.11 -13.94
C ALA A 28 0.67 -6.28 -14.90
N LEU A 29 -0.52 -6.26 -15.50
CA LEU A 29 -0.95 -7.30 -16.44
C LEU A 29 -0.31 -7.21 -17.83
N THR A 30 0.37 -6.12 -18.17
CA THR A 30 1.01 -5.99 -19.49
C THR A 30 2.20 -6.94 -19.68
N CYS A 31 2.97 -7.22 -18.62
CA CYS A 31 4.07 -8.19 -18.69
C CYS A 31 4.43 -8.77 -17.31
N LYS A 32 5.03 -9.97 -17.31
CA LYS A 32 5.43 -10.67 -16.07
C LYS A 32 6.45 -9.87 -15.24
N SER A 33 7.37 -9.15 -15.89
CA SER A 33 8.35 -8.31 -15.20
C SER A 33 7.71 -7.15 -14.43
N LEU A 34 6.67 -6.52 -15.00
CA LEU A 34 5.91 -5.48 -14.32
C LEU A 34 5.00 -6.05 -13.25
N SER A 35 4.39 -7.22 -13.48
CA SER A 35 3.62 -7.93 -12.46
C SER A 35 4.45 -8.19 -11.20
N ASN A 36 5.67 -8.72 -11.35
CA ASN A 36 6.56 -9.01 -10.23
C ASN A 36 7.09 -7.74 -9.54
N LEU A 37 7.06 -6.60 -10.22
CA LEU A 37 7.53 -5.34 -9.67
C LEU A 37 6.43 -4.59 -8.92
N ILE A 38 5.21 -4.62 -9.45
CA ILE A 38 4.06 -3.85 -8.93
C ILE A 38 3.35 -4.61 -7.80
N ILE A 39 3.30 -5.94 -7.89
CA ILE A 39 2.61 -6.82 -6.94
C ILE A 39 3.67 -7.57 -6.14
N PRO A 40 3.68 -7.50 -4.79
CA PRO A 40 2.67 -6.91 -3.90
C PRO A 40 2.95 -5.46 -3.46
N ASP A 41 4.19 -5.01 -3.53
CA ASP A 41 4.71 -3.87 -2.75
C ASP A 41 4.07 -2.51 -3.08
N TYR A 42 3.55 -2.32 -4.29
CA TYR A 42 2.94 -1.05 -4.71
C TYR A 42 1.42 -1.05 -4.70
N ILE A 43 0.78 -2.23 -4.75
CA ILE A 43 -0.69 -2.31 -4.67
C ILE A 43 -1.13 -2.38 -3.22
N ASP A 44 -0.52 -3.26 -2.42
CA ASP A 44 -0.99 -3.58 -1.07
C ASP A 44 -0.70 -2.44 -0.08
N TYR A 45 0.42 -1.75 -0.24
CA TYR A 45 0.82 -0.65 0.65
C TYR A 45 0.31 0.71 0.21
N ARG A 46 -0.30 0.83 -0.97
CA ARG A 46 -0.75 2.14 -1.49
C ARG A 46 -2.00 2.66 -0.79
N LEU A 47 -2.89 1.74 -0.42
CA LEU A 47 -4.12 2.04 0.29
C LEU A 47 -4.16 1.22 1.57
N ILE A 48 -3.93 1.88 2.70
CA ILE A 48 -4.03 1.26 4.00
C ILE A 48 -5.40 1.56 4.58
N GLN A 49 -6.15 0.52 4.90
CA GLN A 49 -7.43 0.61 5.58
C GLN A 49 -7.29 -0.04 6.95
N CYS A 50 -7.29 0.77 8.00
CA CYS A 50 -7.17 0.28 9.37
C CYS A 50 -7.93 1.17 10.35
N SER A 51 -8.23 0.60 11.52
CA SER A 51 -8.71 1.35 12.66
C SER A 51 -7.55 2.18 13.24
N PRO A 52 -7.80 3.39 13.79
CA PRO A 52 -6.74 4.11 14.47
C PRO A 52 -6.20 3.34 15.68
N ALA A 53 -6.99 2.42 16.24
CA ALA A 53 -6.58 1.55 17.34
C ALA A 53 -5.73 0.33 16.91
N ASP A 54 -5.51 0.11 15.60
CA ASP A 54 -4.70 -0.99 15.10
C ASP A 54 -3.20 -0.67 15.21
N THR A 55 -2.69 -0.61 16.45
CA THR A 55 -1.27 -0.46 16.78
C THR A 55 -0.32 -1.33 15.95
N PRO A 56 -0.61 -2.62 15.65
CA PRO A 56 0.31 -3.43 14.84
C PRO A 56 0.50 -2.90 13.41
N VAL A 57 -0.52 -2.28 12.81
CA VAL A 57 -0.39 -1.71 11.45
C VAL A 57 0.54 -0.51 11.48
N TRP A 58 0.38 0.38 12.46
CA TRP A 58 1.25 1.54 12.64
C TRP A 58 2.68 1.14 12.97
N GLN A 59 2.87 0.14 13.82
CA GLN A 59 4.19 -0.37 14.17
C GLN A 59 4.90 -0.98 12.94
N HIS A 60 4.20 -1.77 12.13
CA HIS A 60 4.73 -2.32 10.88
C HIS A 60 5.19 -1.24 9.90
N LEU A 61 4.45 -0.12 9.80
CA LEU A 61 4.84 1.03 8.97
C LEU A 61 6.08 1.75 9.50
N ILE A 62 6.24 1.83 10.82
CA ILE A 62 7.43 2.42 11.44
C ILE A 62 8.65 1.51 11.20
N GLU A 63 8.48 0.20 11.35
CA GLU A 63 9.54 -0.81 11.17
C GLU A 63 9.99 -0.96 9.70
N HIS A 64 9.10 -0.67 8.74
CA HIS A 64 9.40 -0.77 7.31
C HIS A 64 9.19 0.56 6.55
N PRO A 65 10.08 1.55 6.71
CA PRO A 65 9.96 2.87 6.06
C PRO A 65 9.88 2.83 4.52
N HIS A 66 10.50 1.82 3.91
CA HIS A 66 10.49 1.62 2.46
C HIS A 66 9.09 1.29 1.92
N LEU A 67 8.28 0.56 2.69
CA LEU A 67 6.88 0.25 2.36
C LEU A 67 5.99 1.46 2.67
N SER A 68 6.29 2.17 3.75
CA SER A 68 5.58 3.40 4.14
C SER A 68 5.70 4.51 3.09
N ARG A 69 6.79 4.54 2.31
CA ARG A 69 6.93 5.46 1.17
C ARG A 69 5.86 5.24 0.09
N ASN A 70 5.39 4.01 -0.07
CA ASN A 70 4.41 3.64 -1.09
C ASN A 70 2.97 3.98 -0.67
N VAL A 71 2.74 4.35 0.59
CA VAL A 71 1.43 4.75 1.11
C VAL A 71 1.00 6.08 0.53
N LYS A 72 -0.06 6.08 -0.27
CA LYS A 72 -0.65 7.30 -0.86
C LYS A 72 -1.93 7.70 -0.15
N THR A 73 -2.70 6.73 0.35
CA THR A 73 -4.00 6.97 0.96
C THR A 73 -4.15 6.11 2.21
N ILE A 74 -4.49 6.74 3.32
CA ILE A 74 -4.90 6.04 4.55
C ILE A 74 -6.38 6.29 4.73
N ARG A 75 -7.17 5.21 4.76
CA ARG A 75 -8.59 5.28 5.12
C ARG A 75 -8.76 4.77 6.54
N ILE A 76 -9.09 5.68 7.44
CA ILE A 76 -9.43 5.34 8.81
C ILE A 76 -10.86 4.79 8.80
N ILE A 77 -11.02 3.53 9.18
CA ILE A 77 -12.33 2.92 9.38
C ILE A 77 -12.61 2.96 10.89
N PRO A 78 -13.77 3.45 11.34
CA PRO A 78 -14.14 3.32 12.74
C PRO A 78 -14.31 1.83 13.03
N GLY A 79 -13.28 1.20 13.63
CA GLY A 79 -13.41 -0.11 14.21
C GLY A 79 -14.44 -0.06 15.33
N VAL A 80 -15.33 -1.03 15.41
CA VAL A 80 -16.23 -1.20 16.56
C VAL A 80 -15.37 -1.16 17.82
N GLN A 81 -15.51 -0.11 18.63
CA GLN A 81 -14.94 -0.10 19.97
C GLN A 81 -15.48 -1.35 20.65
N LYS A 82 -14.60 -2.28 21.01
CA LYS A 82 -14.94 -3.33 21.97
C LYS A 82 -15.25 -2.58 23.26
N GLN A 83 -16.53 -2.30 23.47
CA GLN A 83 -17.04 -1.65 24.66
C GLN A 83 -16.63 -2.53 25.84
N ILE A 84 -15.59 -2.10 26.54
CA ILE A 84 -15.19 -2.73 27.79
C ILE A 84 -16.25 -2.25 28.77
N ASP A 85 -17.34 -3.01 28.89
CA ASP A 85 -18.35 -2.83 29.92
C ASP A 85 -17.69 -3.14 31.28
N ILE A 86 -17.00 -2.15 31.84
CA ILE A 86 -16.59 -2.16 33.24
C ILE A 86 -17.80 -1.70 34.06
N ASN A 87 -18.78 -2.58 34.21
CA ASN A 87 -19.82 -2.46 35.25
C ASN A 87 -19.83 -3.76 36.06
N SER A 88 -19.00 -3.80 37.09
CA SER A 88 -19.18 -4.64 38.27
C SER A 88 -18.68 -3.85 39.46
N ASN A 89 -19.61 -3.13 40.08
CA ASN A 89 -19.57 -2.71 41.48
C ASN A 89 -21.00 -2.79 42.01
#